data_AF-A0A2D8A637-F1
#
_entry.id   AF-A0A2D8A637-F1
#
_cell.length_a   1.000
_cell.length_b   1.000
_cell.length_c   1.000
_cell.angle_alpha   90.00
_cell.angle_beta   90.00
_cell.angle_gamma   90.00
#
_symmetry.space_group_name_H-M   'P 1'
#
loop_
_entity.id
_entity.type
_entity.pdbx_description
1 polymer ?
#
loop_
_entity_poly.entity_id
_entity_poly.type
_entity_poly.pdbx_seq_one_letter_code
_entity_poly.pdbx_strand_id
1 'polypeptide(L)'
;ANQPIRFNATVLWSDSDGRVVLEARSWTLGEAPDPILLNWGDGYNSWRWDLGKIVQLTGEAITDDDGTSWISRSGSDERVCLLGDGTESIEQLSIGEPVDWVGRLSMEEFGMESTARFCIDVR
;
A
#
# COMPACT_ATOMS: atom_id res chain seq x y z
N ALA A 1 -12.48 0.18 3.32
CA ALA A 1 -13.10 0.25 4.67
C ALA A 1 -11.99 0.38 5.73
N ASN A 2 -12.30 0.77 6.97
CA ASN A 2 -11.30 0.89 8.05
C ASN A 2 -11.36 -0.34 8.96
N GLN A 3 -10.21 -0.85 9.43
CA GLN A 3 -10.15 -1.94 10.40
C GLN A 3 -10.57 -1.43 11.79
N PRO A 4 -11.54 -2.07 12.46
CA PRO A 4 -11.93 -1.66 13.79
C PRO A 4 -10.83 -2.04 14.79
N ILE A 5 -10.55 -1.13 15.73
CA ILE A 5 -9.65 -1.39 16.85
C ILE A 5 -10.44 -1.31 18.14
N ARG A 6 -10.31 -2.32 19.00
CA ARG A 6 -10.89 -2.35 20.33
C ARG A 6 -9.79 -2.19 21.35
N PHE A 7 -9.83 -1.10 22.12
CA PHE A 7 -8.86 -0.82 23.18
C PHE A 7 -9.46 -1.12 24.55
N ASN A 8 -8.67 -1.76 25.41
CA ASN A 8 -8.91 -1.77 26.84
C ASN A 8 -7.99 -0.72 27.47
N ALA A 9 -8.57 0.39 27.92
CA ALA A 9 -7.81 1.53 28.42
C ALA A 9 -8.28 1.97 29.82
N THR A 10 -7.35 2.52 30.60
CA THR A 10 -7.66 3.24 31.84
C THR A 10 -7.68 4.74 31.56
N VAL A 11 -8.70 5.42 32.07
CA VAL A 11 -8.81 6.88 31.99
C VAL A 11 -8.08 7.47 33.18
N LEU A 12 -7.08 8.31 32.90
CA LEU A 12 -6.30 9.02 33.90
C LEU A 12 -6.48 10.53 33.70
N TRP A 13 -6.46 11.27 34.81
CA TRP A 13 -6.36 12.73 34.79
C TRP A 13 -4.92 13.13 35.05
N SER A 14 -4.33 13.93 34.16
CA SER A 14 -3.02 14.53 34.37
C SER A 14 -3.19 15.93 34.95
N ASP A 15 -2.94 16.10 36.25
CA ASP A 15 -2.99 17.41 36.91
C ASP A 15 -1.91 18.38 36.41
N SER A 16 -0.72 17.86 36.06
CA SER A 16 0.38 18.68 35.54
C SER A 16 0.09 19.27 34.16
N ASP A 17 -0.70 18.55 33.35
CA ASP A 17 -0.97 18.90 31.97
C ASP A 17 -2.41 19.36 31.72
N GLY A 18 -3.29 19.25 32.72
CA GLY A 18 -4.72 19.55 32.60
C GLY A 18 -5.43 18.76 31.51
N ARG A 19 -5.03 17.51 31.25
CA ARG A 19 -5.56 16.67 30.16
C ARG A 19 -5.97 15.28 30.63
N VAL A 20 -6.95 14.71 29.94
CA VAL A 20 -7.31 13.30 30.06
C VAL A 20 -6.32 12.46 29.27
N VAL A 21 -5.77 11.42 29.89
CA VAL A 21 -4.87 10.44 29.27
C VAL A 21 -5.57 9.09 29.21
N LEU A 22 -5.59 8.49 28.02
CA LEU A 22 -6.04 7.11 27.83
C LEU A 22 -4.82 6.20 27.81
N GLU A 23 -4.59 5.46 28.89
CA GLU A 23 -3.52 4.48 28.96
C GLU A 23 -4.03 3.13 28.44
N ALA A 24 -3.58 2.74 27.25
CA ALA A 24 -3.97 1.47 26.64
C ALA A 24 -3.23 0.30 27.31
N ARG A 25 -3.97 -0.63 27.91
CA ARG A 25 -3.42 -1.86 28.51
C ARG A 25 -3.30 -2.99 27.51
N SER A 26 -4.28 -3.08 26.62
CA SER A 26 -4.28 -4.02 25.50
C SER A 26 -5.17 -3.51 24.39
N TRP A 27 -4.95 -4.02 23.20
CA TRP A 27 -5.82 -3.79 22.05
C TRP A 27 -6.00 -5.07 21.25
N THR A 28 -7.14 -5.18 20.60
CA THR A 28 -7.36 -6.18 19.56
C THR A 28 -7.74 -5.49 18.26
N LEU A 29 -7.15 -5.99 17.18
CA LEU A 29 -7.55 -5.64 15.83
C LEU A 29 -8.72 -6.54 15.46
N GLY A 30 -9.77 -5.95 14.89
CA GLY A 30 -10.83 -6.74 14.26
C GLY A 30 -10.41 -7.26 12.90
N GLU A 31 -11.39 -7.75 12.15
CA GLU A 31 -11.17 -8.26 10.79
C GLU A 31 -10.57 -7.18 9.89
N ALA A 32 -9.51 -7.55 9.17
CA ALA A 32 -8.92 -6.67 8.18
C ALA A 32 -9.92 -6.46 7.05
N PRO A 33 -10.10 -5.22 6.56
CA PRO A 33 -10.97 -4.97 5.43
C PRO A 33 -10.41 -5.63 4.17
N ASP A 34 -11.31 -6.01 3.26
CA ASP A 34 -10.91 -6.47 1.94
C ASP A 34 -10.07 -5.41 1.20
N PRO A 35 -9.13 -5.84 0.33
CA PRO A 35 -8.36 -4.94 -0.51
C PRO A 35 -9.25 -4.04 -1.36
N ILE A 36 -8.83 -2.79 -1.53
CA ILE A 36 -9.50 -1.86 -2.44
C ILE A 36 -8.97 -2.10 -3.85
N LEU A 37 -9.87 -2.45 -4.78
CA LEU A 37 -9.51 -2.61 -6.19
C LEU A 37 -9.16 -1.25 -6.80
N LEU A 38 -7.94 -1.13 -7.33
CA LEU A 38 -7.50 0.00 -8.12
C LEU A 38 -7.69 -0.31 -9.60
N ASN A 39 -8.22 0.65 -10.36
CA ASN A 39 -8.32 0.55 -11.81
C ASN A 39 -7.28 1.43 -12.48
N TRP A 40 -6.60 0.87 -13.48
CA TRP A 40 -5.77 1.64 -14.39
C TRP A 40 -6.57 2.78 -15.04
N GLY A 41 -5.94 3.93 -15.26
CA GLY A 41 -6.59 5.14 -15.76
C GLY A 41 -7.27 6.04 -14.72
N ASP A 42 -7.56 5.57 -13.51
CA ASP A 42 -8.12 6.42 -12.44
C ASP A 42 -7.09 7.47 -11.96
N GLY A 43 -5.82 7.05 -11.88
CA GLY A 43 -4.67 7.89 -11.58
C GLY A 43 -4.73 8.63 -10.24
N TYR A 44 -3.98 9.73 -10.15
CA TYR A 44 -3.71 10.45 -8.89
C TYR A 44 -4.95 10.98 -8.18
N ASN A 45 -5.93 11.52 -8.90
CA ASN A 45 -7.10 12.14 -8.29
C ASN A 45 -7.97 11.15 -7.50
N SER A 46 -7.89 9.86 -7.86
CA SER A 46 -8.57 8.77 -7.18
C SER A 46 -7.66 8.13 -6.13
N TRP A 47 -6.51 7.59 -6.55
CA TRP A 47 -5.68 6.71 -5.71
C TRP A 47 -5.07 7.40 -4.48
N ARG A 48 -4.89 8.73 -4.51
CA ARG A 48 -4.38 9.48 -3.36
C ARG A 48 -5.21 9.31 -2.08
N TRP A 49 -6.50 8.98 -2.22
CA TRP A 49 -7.40 8.75 -1.09
C TRP A 49 -7.26 7.36 -0.45
N ASP A 50 -6.54 6.46 -1.12
CA ASP A 50 -6.30 5.09 -0.69
C ASP A 50 -4.85 4.86 -0.23
N LEU A 51 -4.04 5.92 -0.17
CA LEU A 51 -2.71 5.88 0.44
C LEU A 51 -2.77 5.28 1.85
N GLY A 52 -1.87 4.34 2.10
CA GLY A 52 -1.75 3.60 3.35
C GLY A 52 -2.74 2.44 3.50
N LYS A 53 -3.72 2.25 2.60
CA LYS A 53 -4.65 1.12 2.64
C LYS A 53 -4.09 -0.09 1.89
N ILE A 54 -4.65 -1.27 2.19
CA ILE A 54 -4.42 -2.46 1.37
C ILE A 54 -5.24 -2.33 0.09
N VAL A 55 -4.57 -2.48 -1.04
CA VAL A 55 -5.12 -2.34 -2.38
C VAL A 55 -4.82 -3.58 -3.20
N GLN A 56 -5.60 -3.77 -4.26
CA GLN A 56 -5.36 -4.78 -5.29
C GLN A 56 -5.23 -4.08 -6.65
N LEU A 57 -4.20 -4.43 -7.42
CA LEU A 57 -4.01 -3.95 -8.78
C LEU A 57 -3.57 -5.10 -9.68
N THR A 58 -4.28 -5.32 -10.78
CA THR A 58 -3.95 -6.37 -11.75
C THR A 58 -2.87 -5.88 -12.71
N GLY A 59 -1.79 -6.63 -12.89
CA GLY A 59 -0.75 -6.30 -13.87
C GLY A 59 0.41 -7.29 -13.89
N GLU A 60 1.42 -6.99 -14.69
CA GLU A 60 2.60 -7.83 -14.84
C GLU A 60 3.78 -7.25 -14.07
N ALA A 61 4.42 -8.05 -13.22
CA ALA A 61 5.69 -7.64 -12.60
C ALA A 61 6.82 -7.65 -13.62
N ILE A 62 7.46 -6.49 -13.79
CA ILE A 62 8.66 -6.30 -14.62
C ILE A 62 9.76 -5.67 -13.78
N THR A 63 11.00 -6.07 -14.02
CA THR A 63 12.17 -5.43 -13.40
C THR A 63 12.94 -4.71 -14.51
N ASP A 64 13.26 -3.44 -14.28
CA ASP A 64 14.06 -2.67 -15.24
C ASP A 64 15.58 -2.91 -15.06
N ASP A 65 16.36 -2.33 -15.98
CA ASP A 65 17.83 -2.45 -15.99
C ASP A 65 18.48 -1.84 -14.73
N ASP A 66 17.79 -0.93 -14.04
CA ASP A 66 18.23 -0.32 -12.80
C ASP A 66 17.88 -1.17 -11.56
N GLY A 67 17.23 -2.32 -11.76
CA GLY A 67 16.81 -3.24 -10.70
C GLY A 67 15.54 -2.79 -9.96
N THR A 68 14.83 -1.79 -10.48
CA THR A 68 13.54 -1.36 -9.93
C THR A 68 12.43 -2.27 -10.46
N SER A 69 11.61 -2.80 -9.55
CA SER A 69 10.44 -3.60 -9.90
C SER A 69 9.22 -2.71 -10.11
N TRP A 70 8.38 -3.10 -11.06
CA TRP A 70 7.18 -2.40 -11.48
C TRP A 70 6.04 -3.37 -11.72
N ILE A 71 4.81 -2.95 -11.42
CA ILE A 71 3.60 -3.54 -11.97
C ILE A 71 3.25 -2.76 -13.23
N SER A 72 3.25 -3.42 -14.38
CA SER A 72 2.93 -2.84 -15.68
C SER A 72 1.54 -3.28 -16.15
N ARG A 73 0.80 -2.36 -16.77
CA ARG A 73 -0.46 -2.71 -17.44
C ARG A 73 -0.16 -3.31 -18.82
N SER A 74 -0.65 -4.52 -19.08
CA SER A 74 -0.48 -5.18 -20.38
C SER A 74 -1.01 -4.30 -21.52
N GLY A 75 -0.18 -4.06 -22.53
CA GLY A 75 -0.53 -3.26 -23.71
C GLY A 75 -0.55 -1.73 -23.48
N SER A 76 0.02 -1.24 -22.38
CA SER A 76 0.15 0.19 -22.06
C SER A 76 1.55 0.47 -21.47
N ASP A 77 1.96 1.74 -21.47
CA ASP A 77 3.16 2.22 -20.77
C ASP A 77 2.87 2.61 -19.30
N GLU A 78 1.62 2.42 -18.84
CA GLU A 78 1.23 2.66 -17.45
C GLU A 78 1.90 1.65 -16.52
N ARG A 79 2.61 2.18 -15.53
CA ARG A 79 3.31 1.39 -14.51
C ARG A 79 3.20 2.01 -13.12
N VAL A 80 3.22 1.14 -12.12
CA VAL A 80 3.27 1.47 -10.69
C VAL A 80 4.49 0.78 -10.11
N CYS A 81 5.18 1.42 -9.17
CA CYS A 81 6.34 0.81 -8.55
C CYS A 81 5.93 -0.40 -7.69
N LEU A 82 6.73 -1.46 -7.69
CA LEU A 82 6.51 -2.67 -6.91
C LEU A 82 7.61 -2.75 -5.84
N LEU A 83 7.22 -2.67 -4.57
CA LEU A 83 8.13 -2.85 -3.45
C LEU A 83 7.93 -4.26 -2.91
N GLY A 84 8.86 -5.13 -3.26
CA GLY A 84 8.79 -6.57 -3.00
C GLY A 84 10.11 -7.13 -2.49
N ASP A 85 10.26 -8.45 -2.56
CA ASP A 85 11.51 -9.15 -2.25
C ASP A 85 12.44 -9.30 -3.46
N GLY A 86 11.97 -8.91 -4.65
CA GLY A 86 12.72 -8.92 -5.90
C GLY A 86 12.55 -10.19 -6.74
N THR A 87 11.73 -11.14 -6.30
CA THR A 87 11.45 -12.37 -7.04
C THR A 87 10.22 -12.27 -7.94
N GLU A 88 9.45 -11.20 -7.83
CA GLU A 88 8.12 -11.05 -8.43
C GLU A 88 8.13 -11.16 -9.96
N SER A 89 9.16 -10.63 -10.62
CA SER A 89 9.29 -10.72 -12.09
C SER A 89 9.59 -12.14 -12.56
N ILE A 90 10.30 -12.94 -11.76
CA ILE A 90 10.57 -14.36 -12.05
C ILE A 90 9.30 -15.19 -11.87
N GLU A 91 8.53 -14.91 -10.82
CA GLU A 91 7.22 -15.53 -10.61
C GLU A 91 6.26 -15.19 -11.75
N GLN A 92 6.20 -13.91 -12.15
CA GLN A 92 5.40 -13.43 -13.28
C GLN A 92 5.72 -14.15 -14.58
N LEU A 93 7.00 -14.39 -14.89
CA LEU A 93 7.43 -15.15 -16.08
C LEU A 93 6.95 -16.61 -16.04
N SER A 94 6.85 -17.19 -14.85
CA SER A 94 6.38 -18.56 -14.67
C SER A 94 4.85 -18.67 -14.85
N ILE A 95 4.12 -17.63 -14.48
CA ILE A 95 2.66 -17.54 -14.63
C ILE A 95 2.26 -17.22 -16.08
N GLY A 96 2.95 -16.26 -16.71
CA GLY A 96 2.75 -15.91 -18.13
C GLY A 96 1.48 -15.09 -18.43
N GLU A 97 0.76 -14.66 -17.40
CA GLU A 97 -0.45 -13.82 -17.49
C GLU A 97 -0.50 -12.80 -16.34
N PRO A 98 -1.21 -11.67 -16.49
CA PRO A 98 -1.30 -10.65 -15.43
C PRO A 98 -1.86 -11.20 -14.12
N VAL A 99 -1.29 -10.75 -13.00
CA VAL A 99 -1.63 -11.23 -11.66
C VAL A 99 -2.24 -10.09 -10.84
N ASP A 100 -3.08 -10.44 -9.87
CA ASP A 100 -3.60 -9.52 -8.87
C ASP A 100 -2.57 -9.28 -7.76
N TRP A 101 -1.93 -8.11 -7.79
CA TRP A 101 -0.99 -7.69 -6.76
C TRP A 101 -1.74 -7.08 -5.59
N VAL A 102 -1.64 -7.69 -4.41
CA VAL A 102 -2.25 -7.21 -3.17
C VAL A 102 -1.17 -6.68 -2.24
N GLY A 103 -1.26 -5.40 -1.87
CA GLY A 103 -0.25 -4.77 -1.04
C GLY A 103 -0.69 -3.41 -0.51
N ARG A 104 0.18 -2.73 0.23
CA ARG A 104 -0.11 -1.40 0.76
C ARG A 104 0.22 -0.34 -0.29
N LEU A 105 -0.76 0.52 -0.61
CA LEU A 105 -0.51 1.68 -1.47
C LEU A 105 0.33 2.72 -0.73
N SER A 106 1.45 3.11 -1.32
CA SER A 106 2.34 4.14 -0.83
C SER A 106 2.70 5.12 -1.95
N MET A 107 3.38 6.20 -1.57
CA MET A 107 3.92 7.16 -2.51
C MET A 107 5.39 7.37 -2.20
N GLU A 108 6.24 7.20 -3.20
CA GLU A 108 7.67 7.48 -3.07
C GLU A 108 8.05 8.64 -3.98
N GLU A 109 8.88 9.54 -3.46
CA GLU A 109 9.54 10.56 -4.26
C GLU A 109 10.72 9.92 -4.98
N PHE A 110 10.75 10.05 -6.31
CA PHE A 110 11.84 9.54 -7.11
C PHE A 110 12.57 10.69 -7.83
N GLY A 111 13.91 10.64 -7.80
CA GLY A 111 14.79 11.59 -8.48
C GLY A 111 14.93 12.95 -7.80
N MET A 112 15.76 13.81 -8.41
CA MET A 112 16.02 15.18 -7.92
C MET A 112 14.90 16.18 -8.27
N GLU A 113 13.96 15.79 -9.14
CA GLU A 113 12.88 16.66 -9.65
C GLU A 113 11.54 16.51 -8.91
N SER A 114 11.51 15.85 -7.73
CA SER A 114 10.31 15.72 -6.89
C SER A 114 9.10 15.06 -7.57
N THR A 115 9.31 14.15 -8.53
CA THR A 115 8.21 13.37 -9.10
C THR A 115 7.81 12.26 -8.13
N ALA A 116 6.72 12.47 -7.42
CA ALA A 116 6.12 11.45 -6.57
C ALA A 116 5.37 10.42 -7.42
N ARG A 117 5.59 9.13 -7.15
CA ARG A 117 4.93 8.00 -7.84
C ARG A 117 4.24 7.10 -6.85
N PHE A 118 3.17 6.43 -7.29
CA PHE A 118 2.56 5.38 -6.49
C PHE A 118 3.40 4.12 -6.50
N CYS A 119 3.37 3.42 -5.38
CA CYS A 119 4.05 2.16 -5.15
C CYS A 119 3.09 1.20 -4.44
N ILE A 120 3.15 -0.09 -4.76
CA ILE A 120 2.47 -1.15 -4.02
C ILE A 120 3.52 -1.94 -3.25
N ASP A 121 3.42 -1.92 -1.93
CA ASP A 121 4.29 -2.68 -1.03
C ASP A 121 3.67 -4.04 -0.71
N VAL A 122 4.28 -5.10 -1.22
CA VAL A 122 3.81 -6.49 -1.11
C VAL A 122 4.62 -7.30 -0.09
N ARG A 123 5.55 -6.65 0.63
CA ARG A 123 6.41 -7.26 1.67
C ARG A 123 5.68 -7.52 3.00
#